data_AF-A0AAW0SS88-F1
#
_entry.id   AF-A0AAW0SS88-F1
#
_cell.length_a   1.000
_cell.length_b   1.000
_cell.length_c   1.000
_cell.angle_alpha   90.00
_cell.angle_beta   90.00
_cell.angle_gamma   90.00
#
_symmetry.space_group_name_H-M   'P 1'
#
loop_
_entity.id
_entity.type
_entity.pdbx_description
1 polymer ?
#
loop_
_entity_poly.entity_id
_entity_poly.type
_entity_poly.pdbx_seq_one_letter_code
_entity_poly.pdbx_strand_id
1 'polypeptide(L)'
;MSDEEAKRKQDEINKRKAEVRKRLEEQSQKKAKKGFMTPERKKKLRLLLRKKAAEELKKEQERKAAERRKIIDQRCGQPKNLDGANEAELEKLCRDFHSRIERLEGDKWDLEHQIKMKDYQINELNIQVNDLRGKFIKPTLKKVSKYENKFAKLQKKAAEFNFRNQLKTVKKKEFELEDDKEKTTKPGWAAGGPGAAKKEGEEGAHPAEGEATAEEA
;
A
#
# COMPACT_ATOMS: atom_id res chain seq x y z
N MET A 1 -56.26 -5.90 16.48
CA MET A 1 -55.14 -6.56 17.21
C MET A 1 -53.82 -6.52 16.43
N SER A 2 -53.80 -6.70 15.11
CA SER A 2 -52.56 -6.64 14.30
C SER A 2 -51.97 -5.22 14.13
N ASP A 3 -52.80 -4.18 14.00
CA ASP A 3 -52.32 -2.81 13.74
C ASP A 3 -51.66 -2.14 14.96
N GLU A 4 -52.15 -2.42 16.17
CA GLU A 4 -51.53 -1.92 17.41
C GLU A 4 -50.16 -2.54 17.66
N GLU A 5 -49.97 -3.80 17.31
CA GLU A 5 -48.69 -4.48 17.47
C GLU A 5 -47.64 -3.98 16.46
N ALA A 6 -48.06 -3.73 15.21
CA ALA A 6 -47.22 -3.08 14.19
C ALA A 6 -46.82 -1.66 14.61
N LYS A 7 -47.76 -0.89 15.19
CA LYS A 7 -47.49 0.46 15.70
C LYS A 7 -46.51 0.43 16.89
N ARG A 8 -46.67 -0.49 17.83
CA ARG A 8 -45.73 -0.68 18.95
C ARG A 8 -44.32 -1.05 18.48
N LYS A 9 -44.19 -1.95 17.50
CA LYS A 9 -42.89 -2.30 16.88
C LYS A 9 -42.26 -1.11 16.18
N GLN A 10 -43.04 -0.33 15.44
CA GLN A 10 -42.57 0.88 14.76
C GLN A 10 -42.11 1.95 15.77
N ASP A 11 -42.85 2.14 16.86
CA ASP A 11 -42.50 3.07 17.93
C ASP A 11 -41.23 2.64 18.67
N GLU A 12 -41.04 1.34 18.89
CA GLU A 12 -39.81 0.80 19.48
C GLU A 12 -38.60 1.01 18.55
N ILE A 13 -38.76 0.75 17.25
CA ILE A 13 -37.73 1.03 16.24
C ILE A 13 -37.42 2.53 16.19
N ASN A 14 -38.42 3.39 16.24
CA ASN A 14 -38.25 4.85 16.25
C ASN A 14 -37.55 5.34 17.53
N LYS A 15 -37.85 4.75 18.70
CA LYS A 15 -37.14 5.03 19.96
C LYS A 15 -35.68 4.62 19.87
N ARG A 16 -35.38 3.42 19.36
CA ARG A 16 -34.00 2.95 19.14
C ARG A 16 -33.24 3.84 18.13
N LYS A 17 -33.88 4.25 17.03
CA LYS A 17 -33.32 5.22 16.07
C LYS A 17 -33.03 6.57 16.70
N ALA A 18 -33.95 7.09 17.52
CA ALA A 18 -33.79 8.36 18.22
C ALA A 18 -32.66 8.30 19.26
N GLU A 19 -32.53 7.18 19.99
CA GLU A 19 -31.44 6.95 20.95
C GLU A 19 -30.07 6.87 20.25
N VAL A 20 -29.97 6.11 19.15
CA VAL A 20 -28.75 6.03 18.34
C VAL A 20 -28.38 7.41 17.78
N ARG A 21 -29.36 8.17 17.30
CA ARG A 21 -29.15 9.53 16.81
C ARG A 21 -28.70 10.48 17.91
N LYS A 22 -29.33 10.44 19.09
CA LYS A 22 -28.94 11.23 20.26
C LYS A 22 -27.51 10.91 20.69
N ARG A 23 -27.14 9.63 20.75
CA ARG A 23 -25.78 9.18 21.05
C ARG A 23 -24.76 9.67 20.02
N LEU A 24 -25.10 9.63 18.72
CA LEU A 24 -24.24 10.15 17.66
C LEU A 24 -24.11 11.68 17.73
N GLU A 25 -25.19 12.37 18.05
CA GLU A 25 -25.21 13.82 18.21
C GLU A 25 -24.37 14.25 19.42
N GLU A 26 -24.48 13.57 20.56
CA GLU A 26 -23.65 13.77 21.76
C GLU A 26 -22.17 13.45 21.52
N GLN A 27 -21.85 12.47 20.67
CA GLN A 27 -20.49 12.21 20.22
C GLN A 27 -19.97 13.28 19.25
N SER A 28 -20.86 13.87 18.44
CA SER A 28 -20.53 14.94 17.51
C SER A 28 -20.38 16.30 18.19
N GLN A 29 -21.07 16.50 19.32
CA GLN A 29 -20.92 17.68 20.16
C GLN A 29 -19.48 17.73 20.67
N LYS A 30 -18.80 18.81 20.29
CA LYS A 30 -17.37 19.00 20.53
C LYS A 30 -17.13 19.13 22.03
N LYS A 31 -16.90 18.02 22.72
CA LYS A 31 -16.34 18.03 24.08
C LYS A 31 -15.05 18.83 24.03
N ALA A 32 -14.96 19.88 24.85
CA ALA A 32 -13.80 20.75 24.92
C ALA A 32 -12.55 19.88 25.13
N LYS A 33 -11.64 19.92 24.15
CA LYS A 33 -10.43 19.09 24.20
C LYS A 33 -9.49 19.68 25.24
N LYS A 34 -9.56 19.18 26.48
CA LYS A 34 -8.59 19.45 27.54
C LYS A 34 -7.20 19.02 27.01
N GLY A 35 -6.29 20.00 26.93
CA GLY A 35 -5.09 19.98 26.09
C GLY A 35 -3.98 19.06 26.58
N PHE A 36 -4.15 17.74 26.45
CA PHE A 36 -3.09 16.78 26.79
C PHE A 36 -1.93 16.76 25.77
N MET A 37 -2.12 17.31 24.56
CA MET A 37 -1.14 17.26 23.47
C MET A 37 -1.23 18.49 22.56
N THR A 38 -0.09 18.97 22.06
CA THR A 38 -0.07 20.02 21.02
C THR A 38 -0.81 19.51 19.76
N PRO A 39 -1.61 20.35 19.09
CA PRO A 39 -2.35 19.97 17.89
C PRO A 39 -1.46 19.37 16.78
N GLU A 40 -0.23 19.86 16.66
CA GLU A 40 0.78 19.38 15.72
C GLU A 40 1.24 17.96 16.03
N ARG A 41 1.57 17.66 17.29
CA ARG A 41 1.96 16.31 17.72
C ARG A 41 0.83 15.31 17.50
N LYS A 42 -0.42 15.71 17.76
CA LYS A 42 -1.60 14.88 17.50
C LYS A 42 -1.82 14.61 16.01
N LYS A 43 -1.55 15.59 15.14
CA LYS A 43 -1.61 15.43 13.67
C LYS A 43 -0.50 14.48 13.18
N LYS A 44 0.73 14.66 13.66
CA LYS A 44 1.88 13.79 13.34
C LYS A 44 1.62 12.35 13.78
N LEU A 45 1.10 12.14 14.99
CA LEU A 45 0.76 10.80 15.49
C LEU A 45 -0.32 10.11 14.65
N ARG A 46 -1.40 10.82 14.27
CA ARG A 46 -2.43 10.27 13.36
C ARG A 46 -1.88 9.92 11.98
N LEU A 47 -0.92 10.69 11.48
CA LEU A 47 -0.26 10.39 10.22
C LEU A 47 0.58 9.11 10.36
N LEU A 48 1.37 8.98 11.42
CA LEU A 48 2.18 7.80 11.68
C LEU A 48 1.31 6.55 11.86
N LEU A 49 0.18 6.66 12.58
CA LEU A 49 -0.76 5.54 12.74
C LEU A 49 -1.36 5.08 11.40
N ARG A 50 -1.74 6.01 10.52
CA ARG A 50 -2.24 5.64 9.18
C ARG A 50 -1.15 5.06 8.29
N LYS A 51 0.07 5.58 8.36
CA LYS A 51 1.23 5.03 7.63
C LYS A 51 1.52 3.61 8.09
N LYS A 52 1.59 3.39 9.41
CA LYS A 52 1.78 2.07 10.00
C LYS A 52 0.64 1.11 9.62
N ALA A 53 -0.61 1.55 9.70
CA ALA A 53 -1.75 0.73 9.29
C ALA A 53 -1.73 0.37 7.79
N ALA A 54 -1.30 1.29 6.93
CA ALA A 54 -1.15 1.02 5.49
C ALA A 54 0.00 0.05 5.22
N GLU A 55 1.12 0.19 5.93
CA GLU A 55 2.26 -0.72 5.84
C GLU A 55 1.90 -2.13 6.34
N GLU A 56 1.22 -2.23 7.49
CA GLU A 56 0.73 -3.50 8.05
C GLU A 56 -0.28 -4.17 7.11
N LEU A 57 -1.19 -3.40 6.51
CA LEU A 57 -2.14 -3.92 5.52
C LEU A 57 -1.42 -4.51 4.30
N LYS A 58 -0.37 -3.82 3.79
CA LYS A 58 0.43 -4.32 2.67
C LYS A 58 1.20 -5.59 3.07
N LYS A 59 1.81 -5.61 4.25
CA LYS A 59 2.54 -6.77 4.78
C LYS A 59 1.62 -7.98 4.98
N GLU A 60 0.39 -7.76 5.44
CA GLU A 60 -0.61 -8.82 5.56
C GLU A 60 -1.03 -9.37 4.19
N GLN A 61 -1.23 -8.50 3.20
CA GLN A 61 -1.52 -8.92 1.82
C GLN A 61 -0.39 -9.78 1.25
N GLU A 62 0.86 -9.37 1.42
CA GLU A 62 2.04 -10.12 0.99
C GLU A 62 2.13 -11.47 1.71
N ARG A 63 1.89 -11.51 3.04
CA ARG A 63 1.85 -12.76 3.82
C ARG A 63 0.76 -13.70 3.30
N LYS A 64 -0.46 -13.19 3.07
CA LYS A 64 -1.60 -13.97 2.56
C LYS A 64 -1.35 -14.47 1.14
N ALA A 65 -0.70 -13.67 0.28
CA ALA A 65 -0.31 -14.08 -1.06
C ALA A 65 0.77 -15.18 -1.04
N ALA A 66 1.77 -15.04 -0.16
CA ALA A 66 2.80 -16.06 0.03
C ALA A 66 2.23 -17.37 0.60
N GLU A 67 1.32 -17.28 1.57
CA GLU A 67 0.61 -18.44 2.12
C GLU A 67 -0.27 -19.11 1.05
N ARG A 68 -1.01 -18.32 0.25
CA ARG A 68 -1.76 -18.85 -0.90
C ARG A 68 -0.85 -19.60 -1.86
N ARG A 69 0.34 -19.07 -2.18
CA ARG A 69 1.30 -19.75 -3.04
C ARG A 69 1.78 -21.07 -2.42
N LYS A 70 2.17 -21.06 -1.13
CA LYS A 70 2.56 -22.28 -0.40
C LYS A 70 1.48 -23.35 -0.41
N ILE A 71 0.22 -22.96 -0.19
CA ILE A 71 -0.92 -23.90 -0.20
C ILE A 71 -1.14 -24.48 -1.60
N ILE A 72 -1.01 -23.66 -2.65
CA ILE A 72 -1.12 -24.14 -4.04
C ILE A 72 -0.01 -25.14 -4.34
N ASP A 73 1.24 -24.82 -3.98
CA ASP A 73 2.38 -25.71 -4.20
C ASP A 73 2.20 -27.05 -3.45
N GLN A 74 1.68 -27.02 -2.22
CA GLN A 74 1.36 -28.22 -1.43
C GLN A 74 0.19 -29.04 -2.01
N ARG A 75 -0.86 -28.38 -2.52
CA ARG A 75 -2.07 -29.06 -3.03
C ARG A 75 -1.91 -29.60 -4.45
N CYS A 76 -1.20 -28.87 -5.30
CA CYS A 76 -0.97 -29.22 -6.71
C CYS A 76 0.26 -30.14 -6.87
N GLY A 77 1.23 -30.07 -5.95
CA GLY A 77 2.42 -30.92 -5.99
C GLY A 77 3.35 -30.58 -7.16
N GLN A 78 4.24 -31.53 -7.47
CA GLN A 78 5.13 -31.43 -8.62
C GLN A 78 4.40 -31.87 -9.90
N PRO A 79 4.78 -31.33 -11.08
CA PRO A 79 4.28 -31.83 -12.34
C PRO A 79 4.59 -33.33 -12.47
N LYS A 80 3.61 -34.11 -12.94
CA LYS A 80 3.82 -35.54 -13.17
C LYS A 80 4.80 -35.72 -14.32
N ASN A 81 5.78 -36.59 -14.13
CA ASN A 81 6.75 -36.91 -15.17
C ASN A 81 6.05 -37.68 -16.29
N LEU A 82 6.18 -37.19 -17.53
CA LEU A 82 5.60 -37.78 -18.73
C LEU A 82 6.68 -38.47 -19.60
N ASP A 83 7.96 -38.29 -19.27
CA ASP A 83 9.05 -38.86 -20.04
C ASP A 83 9.13 -40.37 -19.80
N GLY A 84 8.71 -41.15 -20.80
CA GLY A 84 8.75 -42.62 -20.79
C GLY A 84 7.47 -43.31 -20.32
N ALA A 85 6.37 -42.59 -20.17
CA ALA A 85 5.10 -43.19 -19.75
C ALA A 85 4.40 -43.94 -20.90
N ASN A 86 3.82 -45.11 -20.59
CA ASN A 86 3.10 -45.95 -21.55
C ASN A 86 1.68 -45.41 -21.83
N GLU A 87 1.11 -45.72 -22.99
CA GLU A 87 -0.22 -45.20 -23.40
C GLU A 87 -1.33 -45.51 -22.38
N ALA A 88 -1.34 -46.73 -21.81
CA ALA A 88 -2.27 -47.11 -20.76
C ALA A 88 -2.08 -46.30 -19.45
N GLU A 89 -0.86 -45.90 -19.14
CA GLU A 89 -0.54 -45.08 -17.96
C GLU A 89 -1.00 -43.63 -18.17
N LEU A 90 -0.85 -43.10 -19.40
CA LEU A 90 -1.38 -41.79 -19.79
C LEU A 90 -2.91 -41.77 -19.71
N GLU A 91 -3.59 -42.81 -20.19
CA GLU A 91 -5.05 -42.87 -20.16
C GLU A 91 -5.59 -42.88 -18.71
N LYS A 92 -5.00 -43.73 -17.85
CA LYS A 92 -5.33 -43.76 -16.42
C LYS A 92 -5.09 -42.40 -15.77
N LEU A 93 -3.97 -41.76 -16.11
CA LEU A 93 -3.63 -40.46 -15.58
C LEU A 93 -4.67 -39.38 -15.94
N CYS A 94 -5.13 -39.35 -17.19
CA CYS A 94 -6.18 -38.44 -17.64
C CYS A 94 -7.49 -38.66 -16.90
N ARG A 95 -7.89 -39.93 -16.69
CA ARG A 95 -9.11 -40.30 -15.92
C ARG A 95 -9.02 -39.86 -14.46
N ASP A 96 -7.86 -40.03 -13.83
CA ASP A 96 -7.61 -39.59 -12.44
C ASP A 96 -7.71 -38.06 -12.30
N PHE A 97 -7.13 -37.31 -13.25
CA PHE A 97 -7.22 -35.84 -13.26
C PHE A 97 -8.66 -35.37 -13.48
N HIS A 98 -9.38 -35.98 -14.41
CA HIS A 98 -10.78 -35.65 -14.67
C HIS A 98 -11.65 -35.84 -13.42
N SER A 99 -11.54 -37.01 -12.77
CA SER A 99 -12.27 -37.31 -11.53
C SER A 99 -11.92 -36.33 -10.40
N ARG A 100 -10.66 -35.91 -10.32
CA ARG A 100 -10.24 -34.91 -9.33
C ARG A 100 -10.79 -33.52 -9.62
N ILE A 101 -10.84 -33.11 -10.90
CA ILE A 101 -11.41 -31.82 -11.31
C ILE A 101 -12.90 -31.77 -10.98
N GLU A 102 -13.64 -32.83 -11.29
CA GLU A 102 -15.09 -32.92 -11.00
C GLU A 102 -15.37 -32.67 -9.51
N ARG A 103 -14.66 -33.38 -8.62
CA ARG A 103 -14.80 -33.19 -7.17
C ARG A 103 -14.42 -31.77 -6.72
N LEU A 104 -13.32 -31.22 -7.25
CA LEU A 104 -12.88 -29.88 -6.89
C LEU A 104 -13.86 -28.80 -7.35
N GLU A 105 -14.55 -28.99 -8.47
CA GLU A 105 -15.58 -28.06 -8.92
C GLU A 105 -16.81 -28.09 -8.00
N GLY A 106 -17.19 -29.28 -7.50
CA GLY A 106 -18.20 -29.41 -6.44
C GLY A 106 -17.81 -28.66 -5.17
N ASP A 107 -16.62 -28.91 -4.63
CA ASP A 107 -16.11 -28.22 -3.43
C ASP A 107 -16.05 -26.70 -3.62
N LYS A 108 -15.67 -26.24 -4.83
CA LYS A 108 -15.64 -24.82 -5.19
C LYS A 108 -17.04 -24.22 -5.20
N TRP A 109 -18.01 -24.91 -5.80
CA TRP A 109 -19.40 -24.44 -5.85
C TRP A 109 -19.98 -24.25 -4.44
N ASP A 110 -19.76 -25.23 -3.55
CA ASP A 110 -20.23 -25.14 -2.16
C ASP A 110 -19.63 -23.93 -1.43
N LEU A 111 -18.32 -23.70 -1.60
CA LEU A 111 -17.62 -22.55 -1.02
C LEU A 111 -18.14 -21.22 -1.58
N GLU A 112 -18.30 -21.12 -2.90
CA GLU A 112 -18.82 -19.92 -3.56
C GLU A 112 -20.26 -19.62 -3.11
N HIS A 113 -21.10 -20.64 -3.00
CA HIS A 113 -22.46 -20.49 -2.52
C HIS A 113 -22.49 -19.97 -1.08
N GLN A 114 -21.67 -20.52 -0.19
CA GLN A 114 -21.55 -20.05 1.19
C GLN A 114 -21.05 -18.60 1.29
N ILE A 115 -20.07 -18.22 0.46
CA ILE A 115 -19.59 -16.83 0.40
C ILE A 115 -20.72 -15.90 -0.05
N LYS A 116 -21.45 -16.28 -1.10
CA LYS A 116 -22.59 -15.50 -1.61
C LYS A 116 -23.67 -15.29 -0.56
N MET A 117 -24.01 -16.31 0.22
CA MET A 117 -24.97 -16.19 1.33
C MET A 117 -24.47 -15.23 2.42
N LYS A 118 -23.18 -15.31 2.77
CA LYS A 118 -22.57 -14.38 3.72
C LYS A 118 -22.55 -12.95 3.20
N ASP A 119 -22.30 -12.73 1.92
CA ASP A 119 -22.36 -11.40 1.30
C ASP A 119 -23.77 -10.80 1.36
N TYR A 120 -24.81 -11.61 1.10
CA TYR A 120 -26.19 -11.17 1.29
C TYR A 120 -26.48 -10.78 2.74
N GLN A 121 -26.05 -11.60 3.70
CA GLN A 121 -26.23 -11.32 5.12
C GLN A 121 -25.48 -10.04 5.55
N ILE A 122 -24.26 -9.82 5.06
CA ILE A 122 -23.49 -8.59 5.33
C ILE A 122 -24.22 -7.39 4.75
N ASN A 123 -24.74 -7.49 3.52
CA ASN A 123 -25.49 -6.41 2.89
C ASN A 123 -26.77 -6.08 3.68
N GLU A 124 -27.51 -7.10 4.10
CA GLU A 124 -28.71 -6.93 4.93
C GLU A 124 -28.38 -6.24 6.26
N LEU A 125 -27.37 -6.72 6.97
CA LEU A 125 -26.91 -6.10 8.23
C LEU A 125 -26.44 -4.66 8.00
N ASN A 126 -25.77 -4.37 6.89
CA ASN A 126 -25.32 -3.02 6.55
C ASN A 126 -26.52 -2.09 6.29
N ILE A 127 -27.56 -2.57 5.60
CA ILE A 127 -28.81 -1.81 5.42
C ILE A 127 -29.46 -1.54 6.79
N GLN A 128 -29.60 -2.55 7.65
CA GLN A 128 -30.17 -2.39 8.99
C GLN A 128 -29.40 -1.37 9.85
N VAL A 129 -28.05 -1.44 9.84
CA VAL A 129 -27.21 -0.47 10.56
C VAL A 129 -27.37 0.94 10.00
N ASN A 130 -27.46 1.10 8.67
CA ASN A 130 -27.67 2.41 8.06
C ASN A 130 -29.06 2.98 8.35
N ASP A 131 -30.10 2.15 8.37
CA ASP A 131 -31.46 2.56 8.73
C ASP A 131 -31.58 2.96 10.20
N LEU A 132 -30.86 2.29 11.09
CA LEU A 132 -30.75 2.66 12.50
C LEU A 132 -29.96 3.96 12.71
N ARG A 133 -28.86 4.13 11.97
CA ARG A 133 -28.01 5.32 12.00
C ARG A 133 -28.68 6.53 11.33
N GLY A 134 -29.68 6.30 10.50
CA GLY A 134 -30.39 7.29 9.71
C GLY A 134 -29.67 7.59 8.40
N LYS A 135 -30.37 7.39 7.27
CA LYS A 135 -29.91 7.69 5.90
C LYS A 135 -29.43 9.14 5.72
N PHE A 136 -29.89 10.04 6.59
CA PHE A 136 -29.64 11.48 6.52
C PHE A 136 -29.03 12.03 7.82
N ILE A 137 -27.88 11.49 8.24
CA ILE A 137 -27.00 12.25 9.13
C ILE A 137 -26.61 13.50 8.35
N LYS A 138 -27.17 14.67 8.72
CA LYS A 138 -26.86 15.97 8.09
C LYS A 138 -25.34 16.15 8.12
N PRO A 139 -24.64 16.02 6.98
CA PRO A 139 -23.20 16.22 6.96
C PRO A 139 -22.97 17.67 7.40
N THR A 140 -22.08 17.90 8.36
CA THR A 140 -21.75 19.28 8.75
C THR A 140 -21.14 19.95 7.52
N LEU A 141 -21.89 20.84 6.88
CA LEU A 141 -21.46 21.55 5.68
C LEU A 141 -20.21 22.36 6.03
N LYS A 142 -19.06 21.93 5.51
CA LYS A 142 -17.83 22.72 5.58
C LYS A 142 -17.85 23.69 4.41
N LYS A 143 -17.55 24.96 4.66
CA LYS A 143 -17.29 25.94 3.60
C LYS A 143 -16.00 25.49 2.89
N VAL A 144 -16.16 24.80 1.78
CA VAL A 144 -15.05 24.41 0.89
C VAL A 144 -15.02 25.47 -0.21
N SER A 145 -13.96 26.29 -0.27
CA SER A 145 -13.80 27.18 -1.41
C SER A 145 -13.46 26.34 -2.66
N LYS A 146 -14.12 26.60 -3.79
CA LYS A 146 -13.98 25.81 -5.03
C LYS A 146 -12.53 25.78 -5.56
N TYR A 147 -11.69 26.73 -5.12
CA TYR A 147 -10.32 26.93 -5.61
C TYR A 147 -9.22 26.57 -4.60
N GLU A 148 -9.50 26.37 -3.30
CA GLU A 148 -8.46 26.03 -2.31
C GLU A 148 -7.67 24.78 -2.67
N ASN A 149 -8.37 23.74 -3.11
CA ASN A 149 -7.74 22.47 -3.46
C ASN A 149 -6.93 22.55 -4.78
N LYS A 150 -7.25 23.51 -5.66
CA LYS A 150 -6.48 23.79 -6.88
C LYS A 150 -5.27 24.67 -6.56
N PHE A 151 -5.43 25.66 -5.69
CA PHE A 151 -4.36 26.55 -5.25
C PHE A 151 -3.31 25.82 -4.38
N ALA A 152 -3.75 24.93 -3.48
CA ALA A 152 -2.84 24.09 -2.69
C ALA A 152 -2.04 23.10 -3.56
N LYS A 153 -2.58 22.65 -4.70
CA LYS A 153 -1.83 21.85 -5.69
C LYS A 153 -0.81 22.70 -6.45
N LEU A 154 -1.15 23.94 -6.81
CA LEU A 154 -0.19 24.89 -7.41
C LEU A 154 0.93 25.25 -6.43
N GLN A 155 0.61 25.52 -5.17
CA GLN A 155 1.62 25.86 -4.14
C GLN A 155 2.54 24.69 -3.81
N LYS A 156 2.05 23.44 -3.79
CA LYS A 156 2.92 22.26 -3.60
C LYS A 156 3.87 22.04 -4.78
N LYS A 157 3.37 22.17 -6.01
CA LYS A 157 4.22 22.11 -7.22
C LYS A 157 5.22 23.26 -7.27
N ALA A 158 4.83 24.46 -6.87
CA ALA A 158 5.72 25.62 -6.77
C ALA A 158 6.74 25.48 -5.63
N ALA A 159 6.38 24.89 -4.49
CA ALA A 159 7.31 24.63 -3.39
C ALA A 159 8.30 23.49 -3.73
N GLU A 160 7.86 22.43 -4.41
CA GLU A 160 8.74 21.39 -4.94
C GLU A 160 9.69 21.93 -6.02
N PHE A 161 9.22 22.85 -6.87
CA PHE A 161 10.02 23.45 -7.94
C PHE A 161 10.99 24.52 -7.42
N ASN A 162 10.61 25.35 -6.44
CA ASN A 162 11.47 26.44 -5.98
C ASN A 162 12.50 26.00 -4.93
N PHE A 163 12.21 25.07 -4.02
CA PHE A 163 13.15 24.78 -2.93
C PHE A 163 14.30 23.83 -3.33
N ARG A 164 14.07 22.86 -4.23
CA ARG A 164 15.10 21.86 -4.60
C ARG A 164 15.97 22.29 -5.78
N ASN A 165 15.43 23.04 -6.73
CA ASN A 165 16.19 23.49 -7.91
C ASN A 165 16.96 24.81 -7.69
N GLN A 166 16.60 25.64 -6.71
CA GLN A 166 17.31 26.91 -6.42
C GLN A 166 18.36 26.77 -5.31
N LEU A 167 18.40 25.66 -4.58
CA LEU A 167 19.51 25.36 -3.68
C LEU A 167 20.68 24.81 -4.52
N LYS A 168 21.73 25.60 -4.72
CA LYS A 168 23.04 25.07 -5.08
C LYS A 168 23.47 24.14 -3.95
N THR A 169 23.28 22.82 -4.09
CA THR A 169 23.97 21.86 -3.23
C THR A 169 25.45 22.11 -3.44
N VAL A 170 26.13 22.60 -2.41
CA VAL A 170 27.57 22.77 -2.42
C VAL A 170 28.16 21.36 -2.54
N LYS A 171 28.66 21.00 -3.73
CA LYS A 171 29.51 19.83 -3.95
C LYS A 171 30.87 20.09 -3.28
N LYS A 172 30.90 20.19 -1.96
CA LYS A 172 32.10 20.00 -1.17
C LYS A 172 32.06 18.56 -0.66
N LYS A 173 32.98 17.73 -1.16
CA LYS A 173 33.17 16.33 -0.76
C LYS A 173 33.68 16.16 0.70
N GLU A 174 33.58 17.20 1.54
CA GLU A 174 34.11 17.20 2.92
C GLU A 174 33.03 17.07 4.00
N PHE A 175 31.74 17.05 3.65
CA PHE A 175 30.64 16.97 4.64
C PHE A 175 29.70 15.78 4.43
N GLU A 176 30.05 14.82 3.56
CA GLU A 176 29.38 13.53 3.55
C GLU A 176 29.97 12.72 4.71
N LEU A 177 29.14 12.52 5.74
CA LEU A 177 29.50 11.75 6.93
C LEU A 177 29.77 10.31 6.50
N GLU A 178 31.04 9.96 6.39
CA GLU A 178 31.54 8.62 6.14
C GLU A 178 31.28 7.78 7.40
N ASP A 179 30.06 7.23 7.50
CA ASP A 179 29.66 6.30 8.55
C ASP A 179 30.38 4.95 8.32
N ASP A 180 31.48 4.78 9.05
CA ASP A 180 32.14 3.55 9.51
C ASP A 180 31.99 2.27 8.66
N LYS A 181 33.05 1.97 7.87
CA LYS A 181 33.81 0.70 7.87
C LYS A 181 34.71 0.64 6.64
N GLU A 182 35.93 1.17 6.73
CA GLU A 182 37.03 0.58 5.96
C GLU A 182 38.37 0.80 6.65
N LYS A 183 39.13 -0.29 6.68
CA LYS A 183 40.26 -0.55 7.55
C LYS A 183 41.50 0.21 7.08
N THR A 184 42.21 0.80 8.03
CA THR A 184 43.68 0.87 8.09
C THR A 184 44.43 0.93 6.75
N THR A 185 44.55 2.13 6.18
CA THR A 185 45.67 2.45 5.29
C THR A 185 46.31 3.74 5.76
N LYS A 186 47.57 3.64 6.17
CA LYS A 186 48.37 4.80 6.57
C LYS A 186 48.46 5.75 5.35
N PRO A 187 48.19 7.05 5.51
CA PRO A 187 48.21 7.99 4.39
C PRO A 187 49.64 8.19 3.85
N GLY A 188 49.76 8.25 2.52
CA GLY A 188 51.02 8.20 1.75
C GLY A 188 52.01 9.36 1.93
N TRP A 189 51.80 10.27 2.89
CA TRP A 189 52.81 11.26 3.29
C TRP A 189 53.74 10.74 4.40
N ALA A 190 53.42 9.59 5.00
CA ALA A 190 54.26 8.92 6.00
C ALA A 190 55.37 8.03 5.40
N ALA A 191 55.58 8.06 4.07
CA ALA A 191 56.62 7.31 3.38
C ALA A 191 57.52 8.26 2.55
N GLY A 192 58.53 8.83 3.21
CA GLY A 192 59.75 9.32 2.56
C GLY A 192 59.74 10.76 2.04
N GLY A 193 60.50 11.64 2.70
CA GLY A 193 61.18 12.75 2.01
C GLY A 193 62.68 12.45 1.88
N PRO A 194 63.52 13.33 1.32
CA PRO A 194 63.30 14.39 0.33
C PRO A 194 64.15 14.18 -0.95
N GLY A 195 63.76 14.79 -2.06
CA GLY A 195 64.68 15.11 -3.17
C GLY A 195 64.70 14.15 -4.37
N ALA A 196 63.90 14.46 -5.39
CA ALA A 196 64.26 14.22 -6.78
C ALA A 196 63.48 15.21 -7.67
N ALA A 197 64.21 16.19 -8.18
CA ALA A 197 63.74 17.21 -9.08
C ALA A 197 63.73 16.72 -10.55
N LYS A 198 62.92 17.43 -11.36
CA LYS A 198 63.06 17.67 -12.82
C LYS A 198 62.77 16.54 -13.82
N LYS A 199 61.75 16.76 -14.67
CA LYS A 199 61.81 17.21 -16.09
C LYS A 199 60.40 17.06 -16.68
N GLU A 200 59.71 18.12 -17.11
CA GLU A 200 59.84 18.85 -18.39
C GLU A 200 59.72 17.99 -19.66
N GLY A 201 58.84 18.44 -20.54
CA GLY A 201 58.69 18.00 -21.93
C GLY A 201 57.36 17.28 -22.20
N GLU A 202 56.52 17.56 -23.18
CA GLU A 202 56.25 18.63 -24.16
C GLU A 202 55.34 17.96 -25.21
N GLU A 203 54.34 18.71 -25.69
CA GLU A 203 53.60 18.61 -26.96
C GLU A 203 53.01 17.30 -27.49
N GLY A 204 51.81 17.44 -28.08
CA GLY A 204 51.50 16.69 -29.30
C GLY A 204 50.03 16.39 -29.56
N ALA A 205 49.40 17.29 -30.32
CA ALA A 205 48.41 17.00 -31.37
C ALA A 205 47.00 16.46 -31.01
N HIS A 206 46.04 17.38 -31.09
CA HIS A 206 44.67 17.19 -31.64
C HIS A 206 44.72 16.88 -33.16
N PRO A 207 43.59 16.64 -33.89
CA PRO A 207 42.25 16.06 -33.61
C PRO A 207 41.75 15.13 -34.76
N ALA A 208 40.42 15.02 -34.94
CA ALA A 208 39.62 14.54 -36.10
C ALA A 208 39.21 13.05 -36.05
N GLU A 209 37.93 12.70 -35.82
CA GLU A 209 36.69 12.88 -36.63
C GLU A 209 36.53 11.89 -37.80
N GLY A 210 35.31 11.35 -37.93
CA GLY A 210 34.78 10.59 -39.07
C GLY A 210 34.34 9.16 -38.67
N GLU A 211 33.04 8.91 -38.43
CA GLU A 211 32.05 8.40 -39.41
C GLU A 211 32.31 6.92 -39.83
N ALA A 212 31.36 6.00 -39.94
CA ALA A 212 29.92 6.12 -40.13
C ALA A 212 29.15 4.85 -39.66
N THR A 213 27.86 5.11 -39.45
CA THR A 213 26.64 4.28 -39.46
C THR A 213 26.60 2.89 -40.12
N ALA A 214 25.95 1.94 -39.44
CA ALA A 214 24.86 1.04 -39.87
C ALA A 214 24.62 0.06 -38.69
N GLU A 215 23.44 -0.28 -38.19
CA GLU A 215 22.29 -0.89 -38.85
C GLU A 215 21.07 -0.90 -37.88
N GLU A 216 19.89 -1.02 -38.47
CA GLU A 216 18.49 -0.95 -37.97
C GLU A 216 18.11 -1.68 -36.66
N ALA A 217 17.38 -0.98 -35.77
CA ALA A 217 16.20 -1.43 -34.98
C ALA A 217 15.73 -0.36 -33.97
#